data_AF-A0A1W9MB10-F1
#
_entry.id   AF-A0A1W9MB10-F1
#
_cell.length_a   1.000
_cell.length_b   1.000
_cell.length_c   1.000
_cell.angle_alpha   90.00
_cell.angle_beta   90.00
_cell.angle_gamma   90.00
#
_symmetry.space_group_name_H-M   'P 1'
#
loop_
_entity.id
_entity.type
_entity.pdbx_description
1 polymer ?
#
loop_
_entity_poly.entity_id
_entity_poly.type
_entity_poly.pdbx_seq_one_letter_code
_entity_poly.pdbx_strand_id
1 'polypeptide(L)'
;MIAVHNFHNAIEIILRAIILHYEIRPEKGLNLTFEDMIKDIDKHQVFITDGLKLSYRQEISILNKERNMVQHHADEPPSSTMEKWRVFSKSFLVKTFKEYFDISFDNLSAVDFINDGHLCSILRDTEARLDKAEWKDAIIQSKVAFIHASKSIAKYLPHKSSYSSLKSLISRSPNILLGYSSNDLKILKWQFDEIDKVIKEIYNDINEKQFDSAILSSGVNISDLK
;
A
#
# COMPACT_ATOMS: atom_id res chain seq x y z
N MET A 1 -1.76 22.95 3.60
CA MET A 1 -0.86 22.32 4.61
C MET A 1 -0.58 20.84 4.34
N ILE A 2 -1.58 19.95 4.39
CA ILE A 2 -1.40 18.48 4.24
C ILE A 2 -0.86 18.07 2.85
N ALA A 3 -1.29 18.76 1.79
CA ALA A 3 -0.87 18.43 0.42
C ALA A 3 0.66 18.54 0.22
N VAL A 4 1.28 19.65 0.65
CA VAL A 4 2.74 19.84 0.58
C VAL A 4 3.47 18.74 1.34
N HIS A 5 2.95 18.36 2.51
CA HIS A 5 3.53 17.29 3.29
C HIS A 5 3.45 15.95 2.57
N ASN A 6 2.32 15.63 1.93
CA ASN A 6 2.16 14.40 1.15
C ASN A 6 3.06 14.39 -0.09
N PHE A 7 3.24 15.52 -0.78
CA PHE A 7 4.19 15.63 -1.89
C PHE A 7 5.62 15.37 -1.44
N HIS A 8 6.02 15.98 -0.31
CA HIS A 8 7.35 15.77 0.27
C HIS A 8 7.55 14.31 0.71
N ASN A 9 6.59 13.73 1.43
CA ASN A 9 6.63 12.33 1.86
C ASN A 9 6.74 11.37 0.67
N ALA A 10 5.99 11.61 -0.42
CA ALA A 10 6.08 10.79 -1.61
C ALA A 10 7.50 10.79 -2.20
N ILE A 11 8.15 11.96 -2.29
CA ILE A 11 9.54 12.04 -2.75
C ILE A 11 10.49 11.33 -1.78
N GLU A 12 10.33 11.55 -0.48
CA GLU A 12 11.15 10.90 0.54
C GLU A 12 11.09 9.37 0.46
N ILE A 13 9.89 8.79 0.31
CA ILE A 13 9.69 7.34 0.15
C ILE A 13 10.49 6.83 -1.04
N ILE A 14 10.51 7.57 -2.15
CA ILE A 14 11.24 7.18 -3.35
C ILE A 14 12.75 7.32 -3.19
N LEU A 15 13.25 8.37 -2.54
CA LEU A 15 14.67 8.46 -2.21
C LEU A 15 15.13 7.27 -1.35
N ARG A 16 14.30 6.85 -0.38
CA ARG A 16 14.54 5.64 0.40
C ARG A 16 14.52 4.38 -0.46
N ALA A 17 13.57 4.28 -1.39
CA ALA A 17 13.51 3.15 -2.32
C ALA A 17 14.75 3.07 -3.22
N ILE A 18 15.28 4.20 -3.70
CA ILE A 18 16.54 4.25 -4.46
C ILE A 18 17.70 3.76 -3.60
N ILE A 19 17.83 4.27 -2.37
CA ILE A 19 18.87 3.86 -1.42
C ILE A 19 18.83 2.34 -1.20
N LEU A 20 17.64 1.79 -0.99
CA LEU A 20 17.47 0.34 -0.80
C LEU A 20 17.80 -0.45 -2.08
N HIS A 21 17.32 -0.01 -3.24
CA HIS A 21 17.49 -0.72 -4.51
C HIS A 21 18.96 -0.79 -4.96
N TYR A 22 19.72 0.28 -4.75
CA TYR A 22 21.15 0.32 -5.07
C TYR A 22 22.04 -0.10 -3.89
N GLU A 23 21.44 -0.61 -2.80
CA GLU A 23 22.14 -1.01 -1.57
C GLU A 23 23.09 0.06 -1.01
N ILE A 24 22.73 1.33 -1.18
CA ILE A 24 23.51 2.46 -0.67
C ILE A 24 23.50 2.36 0.85
N ARG A 25 24.69 2.23 1.45
CA ARG A 25 24.87 2.12 2.91
C ARG A 25 25.20 3.48 3.50
N PRO A 26 24.24 4.17 4.14
CA PRO A 26 24.47 5.51 4.64
C PRO A 26 25.31 5.47 5.91
N GLU A 27 26.25 6.40 6.04
CA GLU A 27 27.15 6.46 7.21
C GLU A 27 26.38 6.62 8.53
N LYS A 28 25.19 7.26 8.49
CA LYS A 28 24.36 7.56 9.66
C LYS A 28 23.32 6.48 10.02
N GLY A 29 23.30 5.34 9.31
CA GLY A 29 22.28 4.29 9.53
C GLY A 29 20.85 4.77 9.22
N LEU A 30 19.86 4.36 10.03
CA LEU A 30 18.42 4.65 9.77
C LEU A 30 18.01 6.13 9.98
N ASN A 31 18.82 6.92 10.70
CA ASN A 31 18.56 8.34 10.99
C ASN A 31 19.04 9.26 9.85
N LEU A 32 18.61 8.96 8.62
CA LEU A 32 18.89 9.78 7.45
C LEU A 32 18.00 11.01 7.42
N THR A 33 18.61 12.18 7.30
CA THR A 33 17.87 13.39 6.93
C THR A 33 17.61 13.41 5.42
N PHE A 34 16.66 14.23 4.98
CA PHE A 34 16.33 14.41 3.57
C PHE A 34 17.54 14.82 2.72
N GLU A 35 18.36 15.74 3.24
CA GLU A 35 19.56 16.22 2.55
C GLU A 35 20.67 15.16 2.53
N ASP A 36 20.77 14.34 3.58
CA ASP A 36 21.70 13.20 3.60
C ASP A 36 21.34 12.19 2.50
N MET A 37 20.05 11.88 2.32
CA MET A 37 19.61 10.95 1.26
C MET A 37 20.01 11.41 -0.14
N ILE A 38 19.80 12.70 -0.46
CA ILE A 38 20.19 13.26 -1.77
C ILE A 38 21.72 13.15 -1.96
N LYS A 39 22.48 13.52 -0.92
CA LYS A 39 23.94 13.51 -0.96
C LYS A 39 24.50 12.09 -1.11
N ASP A 40 23.93 11.13 -0.41
CA ASP A 40 24.41 9.74 -0.44
C ASP A 40 24.09 9.07 -1.78
N ILE A 41 22.93 9.39 -2.39
CA ILE A 41 22.60 8.98 -3.75
C ILE A 41 23.60 9.57 -4.77
N ASP A 42 23.81 10.88 -4.74
CA ASP A 42 24.71 11.57 -5.68
C ASP A 42 26.17 11.06 -5.61
N LYS A 43 26.60 10.57 -4.45
CA LYS A 43 27.96 10.08 -4.21
C LYS A 43 28.15 8.59 -4.47
N HIS A 44 27.07 7.85 -4.72
CA HIS A 44 27.16 6.40 -4.87
C HIS A 44 27.92 6.03 -6.15
N GLN A 45 28.77 5.00 -6.08
CA GLN A 45 29.66 4.62 -7.17
C GLN A 45 28.89 4.34 -8.47
N VAL A 46 27.75 3.64 -8.39
CA VAL A 46 26.90 3.34 -9.55
C VAL A 46 26.40 4.61 -10.25
N PHE A 47 26.06 5.64 -9.47
CA PHE A 47 25.62 6.91 -10.03
C PHE A 47 26.75 7.64 -10.75
N ILE A 48 27.98 7.50 -10.24
CA ILE A 48 29.17 8.09 -10.84
C ILE A 48 29.59 7.32 -12.12
N THR A 49 29.62 5.99 -12.07
CA THR A 49 30.12 5.16 -13.19
C THR A 49 29.14 5.11 -14.35
N ASP A 50 27.85 5.03 -14.06
CA ASP A 50 26.82 4.83 -15.08
C ASP A 50 26.26 6.18 -15.56
N GLY A 51 26.79 7.28 -15.03
CA GLY A 51 26.36 8.65 -15.35
C GLY A 51 24.95 8.97 -14.87
N LEU A 52 24.39 8.18 -13.96
CA LEU A 52 23.08 8.42 -13.37
C LEU A 52 23.15 9.65 -12.45
N LYS A 53 22.12 10.48 -12.50
CA LYS A 53 22.02 11.67 -11.66
C LYS A 53 20.62 11.79 -11.11
N LEU A 54 20.49 12.13 -9.83
CA LEU A 54 19.19 12.39 -9.24
C LEU A 54 18.49 13.53 -9.99
N SER A 55 17.42 13.17 -10.69
CA SER A 55 16.59 14.10 -11.45
C SER A 55 15.92 15.11 -10.51
N TYR A 56 15.79 16.36 -10.96
CA TYR A 56 15.06 17.43 -10.26
C TYR A 56 15.60 17.82 -8.86
N ARG A 57 16.91 17.72 -8.66
CA ARG A 57 17.56 18.04 -7.38
C ARG A 57 17.16 19.40 -6.81
N GLN A 58 17.07 20.43 -7.65
CA GLN A 58 16.73 21.78 -7.21
C GLN A 58 15.29 21.86 -6.69
N GLU A 59 14.34 21.30 -7.43
CA GLU A 59 12.93 21.28 -7.08
C GLU A 59 12.67 20.47 -5.80
N ILE A 60 13.38 19.36 -5.63
CA ILE A 60 13.39 18.54 -4.41
C ILE A 60 13.81 19.38 -3.20
N SER A 61 14.94 20.11 -3.31
CA SER A 61 15.41 20.99 -2.22
C SER A 61 14.45 22.15 -1.93
N ILE A 62 13.80 22.71 -2.95
CA ILE A 62 12.79 23.77 -2.76
C ILE A 62 11.56 23.21 -2.03
N LEU A 63 11.07 22.03 -2.41
CA LEU A 63 9.93 21.39 -1.74
C LEU A 63 10.24 21.09 -0.26
N ASN A 64 11.46 20.67 0.06
CA ASN A 64 11.89 20.45 1.44
C ASN A 64 11.83 21.75 2.27
N LYS A 65 12.31 22.86 1.70
CA LYS A 65 12.21 24.19 2.34
C LYS A 65 10.76 24.62 2.54
N GLU A 66 9.94 24.48 1.51
CA GLU A 66 8.51 24.81 1.56
C GLU A 66 7.80 24.02 2.66
N ARG A 67 8.02 22.70 2.72
CA ARG A 67 7.46 21.83 3.76
C ARG A 67 7.85 22.30 5.17
N ASN A 68 9.08 22.76 5.36
CA ASN A 68 9.54 23.28 6.65
C ASN A 68 8.91 24.65 6.99
N MET A 69 8.69 25.52 6.01
CA MET A 69 7.96 26.78 6.21
C MET A 69 6.50 26.53 6.62
N VAL A 70 5.83 25.64 5.90
CA VAL A 70 4.44 25.24 6.18
C VAL A 70 4.31 24.65 7.59
N GLN A 71 5.27 23.83 8.04
CA GLN A 71 5.19 23.17 9.35
C GLN A 71 5.59 24.05 10.53
N HIS A 72 6.66 24.83 10.40
CA HIS A 72 7.22 25.58 11.54
C HIS A 72 6.75 27.03 11.61
N HIS A 73 6.30 27.59 10.48
CA HIS A 73 5.94 29.01 10.38
C HIS A 73 4.47 29.24 9.99
N ALA A 74 3.68 28.15 9.86
CA ALA A 74 2.28 28.19 9.44
C ALA A 74 2.06 28.98 8.13
N ASP A 75 3.06 28.98 7.25
CA ASP A 75 2.98 29.64 5.95
C ASP A 75 1.97 28.90 5.07
N GLU A 76 0.95 29.59 4.58
CA GLU A 76 -0.09 29.00 3.72
C GLU A 76 0.26 29.23 2.25
N PRO A 77 0.68 28.17 1.54
CA PRO A 77 1.13 28.33 0.16
C PRO A 77 -0.07 28.53 -0.76
N PRO A 78 0.04 29.40 -1.78
CA PRO A 78 -1.06 29.71 -2.68
C PRO A 78 -1.44 28.50 -3.52
N SER A 79 -2.70 28.45 -3.99
CA SER A 79 -3.23 27.33 -4.79
C SER A 79 -2.42 27.05 -6.05
N SER A 80 -1.86 28.08 -6.70
CA SER A 80 -0.99 27.94 -7.86
C SER A 80 0.32 27.22 -7.54
N THR A 81 0.84 27.36 -6.32
CA THR A 81 2.00 26.60 -5.84
C THR A 81 1.64 25.14 -5.59
N MET A 82 0.43 24.85 -5.11
CA MET A 82 -0.04 23.46 -4.92
C MET A 82 -0.12 22.71 -6.25
N GLU A 83 -0.63 23.37 -7.28
CA GLU A 83 -0.73 22.76 -8.60
C GLU A 83 0.67 22.49 -9.21
N LYS A 84 1.62 23.41 -9.02
CA LYS A 84 3.02 23.19 -9.41
C LYS A 84 3.60 21.97 -8.71
N TRP A 85 3.40 21.83 -7.40
CA TRP A 85 3.90 20.67 -6.67
C TRP A 85 3.23 19.37 -7.09
N ARG A 86 1.93 19.39 -7.39
CA ARG A 86 1.21 18.22 -7.92
C ARG A 86 1.82 17.73 -9.24
N VAL A 87 2.03 18.65 -10.20
CA VAL A 87 2.62 18.34 -11.51
C VAL A 87 4.07 17.88 -11.37
N PHE A 88 4.84 18.57 -10.53
CA PHE A 88 6.23 18.24 -10.25
C PHE A 88 6.36 16.85 -9.63
N SER A 89 5.66 16.57 -8.52
CA SER A 89 5.74 15.27 -7.84
C SER A 89 5.34 14.13 -8.75
N LYS A 90 4.29 14.29 -9.57
CA LYS A 90 3.92 13.27 -10.57
C LYS A 90 5.05 13.05 -11.59
N SER A 91 5.62 14.12 -12.13
CA SER A 91 6.70 14.03 -13.14
C SER A 91 7.96 13.39 -12.55
N PHE A 92 8.30 13.76 -11.31
CA PHE A 92 9.39 13.14 -10.56
C PHE A 92 9.15 11.64 -10.39
N LEU A 93 7.95 11.23 -9.96
CA LEU A 93 7.61 9.82 -9.78
C LEU A 93 7.74 9.04 -11.08
N VAL A 94 7.07 9.48 -12.16
CA VAL A 94 7.12 8.79 -13.46
C VAL A 94 8.55 8.63 -13.96
N LYS A 95 9.34 9.71 -13.90
CA LYS A 95 10.73 9.70 -14.38
C LYS A 95 11.61 8.78 -13.53
N THR A 96 11.51 8.90 -12.21
CA THR A 96 12.35 8.17 -11.25
C THR A 96 12.05 6.66 -11.31
N PHE A 97 10.77 6.26 -11.40
CA PHE A 97 10.45 4.85 -11.54
C PHE A 97 11.01 4.23 -12.81
N LYS A 98 10.96 4.97 -13.92
CA LYS A 98 11.51 4.49 -15.19
C LYS A 98 13.04 4.44 -15.18
N GLU A 99 13.69 5.49 -14.67
CA GLU A 99 15.16 5.60 -14.67
C GLU A 99 15.83 4.62 -13.71
N TYR A 100 15.29 4.45 -12.50
CA TYR A 100 15.99 3.72 -11.44
C TYR A 100 15.51 2.30 -11.24
N PHE A 101 14.26 1.97 -11.60
CA PHE A 101 13.68 0.64 -11.37
C PHE A 101 13.25 -0.05 -12.67
N ASP A 102 13.32 0.63 -13.82
CA ASP A 102 12.77 0.19 -15.11
C ASP A 102 11.26 -0.18 -15.04
N ILE A 103 10.52 0.47 -14.13
CA ILE A 103 9.09 0.24 -13.92
C ILE A 103 8.29 1.43 -14.44
N SER A 104 7.15 1.16 -15.07
CA SER A 104 6.17 2.20 -15.40
C SER A 104 5.41 2.60 -14.14
N PHE A 105 5.54 3.86 -13.71
CA PHE A 105 4.81 4.37 -12.54
C PHE A 105 3.29 4.25 -12.71
N ASP A 106 2.77 4.47 -13.91
CA ASP A 106 1.33 4.39 -14.18
C ASP A 106 0.79 2.94 -14.14
N ASN A 107 1.69 1.93 -14.16
CA ASN A 107 1.30 0.52 -14.10
C ASN A 107 1.38 -0.08 -12.68
N LEU A 108 1.89 0.69 -11.72
CA LEU A 108 1.99 0.26 -10.33
C LEU A 108 0.60 0.12 -9.72
N SER A 109 0.31 -1.08 -9.23
CA SER A 109 -0.91 -1.38 -8.49
C SER A 109 -0.56 -1.97 -7.14
N ALA A 110 -1.49 -1.86 -6.18
CA ALA A 110 -1.45 -2.62 -4.93
C ALA A 110 -1.33 -4.13 -5.18
N VAL A 111 -1.81 -4.60 -6.34
CA VAL A 111 -1.70 -6.00 -6.78
C VAL A 111 -0.23 -6.44 -6.90
N ASP A 112 0.70 -5.56 -7.29
CA ASP A 112 2.12 -5.92 -7.47
C ASP A 112 2.81 -6.36 -6.18
N PHE A 113 2.27 -6.00 -5.02
CA PHE A 113 2.80 -6.39 -3.71
C PHE A 113 2.32 -7.77 -3.23
N ILE A 114 1.46 -8.44 -4.01
CA ILE A 114 0.92 -9.75 -3.65
C ILE A 114 1.86 -10.85 -4.12
N ASN A 115 2.45 -11.60 -3.18
CA ASN A 115 3.37 -12.69 -3.48
C ASN A 115 2.70 -13.93 -4.11
N ASP A 116 1.38 -14.07 -3.97
CA ASP A 116 0.62 -15.16 -4.61
C ASP A 116 0.36 -14.81 -6.09
N GLY A 117 1.16 -15.41 -6.99
CA GLY A 117 1.08 -15.17 -8.42
C GLY A 117 -0.30 -15.48 -9.03
N HIS A 118 -1.04 -16.45 -8.47
CA HIS A 118 -2.38 -16.78 -8.95
C HIS A 118 -3.40 -15.73 -8.52
N LEU A 119 -3.33 -15.27 -7.26
CA LEU A 119 -4.15 -14.16 -6.77
C LEU A 119 -3.87 -12.88 -7.56
N CYS A 120 -2.59 -12.60 -7.82
CA CYS A 120 -2.14 -11.51 -8.69
C CYS A 120 -2.82 -11.56 -10.06
N SER A 121 -2.77 -12.71 -10.73
CA SER A 121 -3.39 -12.88 -12.05
C SER A 121 -4.89 -12.58 -12.05
N ILE A 122 -5.63 -13.07 -11.05
CA ILE A 122 -7.08 -12.84 -10.95
C ILE A 122 -7.36 -11.34 -10.75
N LEU A 123 -6.58 -10.67 -9.89
CA LEU A 123 -6.76 -9.25 -9.61
C LEU A 123 -6.37 -8.37 -10.80
N ARG A 124 -5.32 -8.71 -11.55
CA ARG A 124 -4.94 -8.00 -12.78
C ARG A 124 -6.01 -8.15 -13.87
N ASP A 125 -6.56 -9.35 -14.04
CA ASP A 125 -7.70 -9.56 -14.96
C ASP A 125 -8.91 -8.73 -14.52
N THR A 126 -9.14 -8.61 -13.22
CA THR A 126 -10.23 -7.80 -12.65
C THR A 126 -10.04 -6.32 -12.98
N GLU A 127 -8.85 -5.77 -12.76
CA GLU A 127 -8.49 -4.38 -13.12
C GLU A 127 -8.73 -4.12 -14.62
N ALA A 128 -8.22 -5.01 -15.49
CA ALA A 128 -8.38 -4.88 -16.94
C ALA A 128 -9.85 -4.90 -17.40
N ARG A 129 -10.73 -5.62 -16.68
CA ARG A 129 -12.17 -5.64 -16.94
C ARG A 129 -12.87 -4.38 -16.45
N LEU A 130 -12.45 -3.84 -15.30
CA LEU A 130 -12.94 -2.55 -14.81
C LEU A 130 -12.62 -1.43 -15.80
N ASP A 131 -11.40 -1.40 -16.34
CA ASP A 131 -10.96 -0.42 -17.34
C ASP A 131 -11.80 -0.48 -18.63
N LYS A 132 -12.29 -1.68 -19.00
CA LYS A 132 -13.18 -1.91 -20.15
C LYS A 132 -14.66 -1.71 -19.84
N ALA A 133 -15.02 -1.28 -18.62
CA ALA A 133 -16.39 -1.18 -18.14
C ALA A 133 -17.18 -2.51 -18.16
N GLU A 134 -16.50 -3.65 -18.08
CA GLU A 134 -17.09 -4.99 -17.96
C GLU A 134 -17.47 -5.30 -16.50
N TRP A 135 -18.34 -4.48 -15.92
CA TRP A 135 -18.60 -4.46 -14.47
C TRP A 135 -19.02 -5.81 -13.89
N LYS A 136 -19.86 -6.56 -14.61
CA LYS A 136 -20.36 -7.87 -14.15
C LYS A 136 -19.23 -8.87 -13.96
N ASP A 137 -18.34 -8.96 -14.94
CA ASP A 137 -17.24 -9.91 -14.92
C ASP A 137 -16.17 -9.48 -13.91
N ALA A 138 -15.92 -8.17 -13.78
CA ALA A 138 -15.05 -7.62 -12.75
C ALA A 138 -15.54 -7.97 -11.33
N ILE A 139 -16.85 -7.86 -11.05
CA ILE A 139 -17.42 -8.23 -9.74
C ILE A 139 -17.24 -9.72 -9.47
N ILE A 140 -17.48 -10.58 -10.47
CA ILE A 140 -17.31 -12.03 -10.32
C ILE A 140 -15.85 -12.36 -10.03
N GLN A 141 -14.90 -11.81 -10.79
CA GLN A 141 -13.48 -12.06 -10.57
C GLN A 141 -12.99 -11.49 -9.24
N SER A 142 -13.48 -10.33 -8.82
CA SER A 142 -13.22 -9.76 -7.47
C SER A 142 -13.65 -10.75 -6.38
N LYS A 143 -14.81 -11.40 -6.54
CA LYS A 143 -15.28 -12.42 -5.58
C LYS A 143 -14.38 -13.65 -5.58
N VAL A 144 -13.95 -14.11 -6.75
CA VAL A 144 -13.02 -15.25 -6.86
C VAL A 144 -11.69 -14.92 -6.17
N ALA A 145 -11.10 -13.74 -6.43
CA ALA A 145 -9.89 -13.27 -5.77
C ALA A 145 -10.06 -13.24 -4.24
N PHE A 146 -11.17 -12.67 -3.77
CA PHE A 146 -11.47 -12.59 -2.34
C PHE A 146 -11.59 -13.98 -1.68
N ILE A 147 -12.29 -14.92 -2.33
CA ILE A 147 -12.41 -16.30 -1.83
C ILE A 147 -11.04 -16.96 -1.78
N HIS A 148 -10.22 -16.80 -2.83
CA HIS A 148 -8.86 -17.36 -2.89
C HIS A 148 -7.97 -16.82 -1.76
N ALA A 149 -7.96 -15.49 -1.57
CA ALA A 149 -7.24 -14.83 -0.49
C ALA A 149 -7.72 -15.28 0.91
N SER A 150 -9.04 -15.42 1.08
CA SER A 150 -9.60 -15.92 2.35
C SER A 150 -9.15 -17.35 2.67
N LYS A 151 -9.08 -18.22 1.64
CA LYS A 151 -8.58 -19.59 1.80
C LYS A 151 -7.08 -19.64 2.10
N SER A 152 -6.28 -18.75 1.52
CA SER A 152 -4.84 -18.71 1.78
C SER A 152 -4.54 -18.29 3.21
N ILE A 153 -5.27 -17.30 3.74
CA ILE A 153 -5.13 -16.83 5.13
C ILE A 153 -5.67 -17.86 6.14
N ALA A 154 -6.71 -18.61 5.80
CA ALA A 154 -7.30 -19.62 6.70
C ALA A 154 -6.30 -20.68 7.19
N LYS A 155 -5.20 -20.90 6.46
CA LYS A 155 -4.11 -21.80 6.89
C LYS A 155 -3.30 -21.26 8.08
N TYR A 156 -3.32 -19.95 8.28
CA TYR A 156 -2.56 -19.25 9.32
C TYR A 156 -3.42 -18.81 10.50
N LEU A 157 -4.75 -18.97 10.42
CA LEU A 157 -5.65 -18.65 11.53
C LEU A 157 -5.61 -19.73 12.61
N PRO A 158 -5.58 -19.35 13.91
CA PRO A 158 -5.61 -20.32 15.01
C PRO A 158 -6.90 -21.13 14.97
N HIS A 159 -6.81 -22.41 15.31
CA HIS A 159 -7.89 -23.41 15.21
C HIS A 159 -8.97 -23.22 16.30
N LYS A 160 -9.42 -22.00 16.59
CA LYS A 160 -10.57 -21.76 17.50
C LYS A 160 -11.89 -22.06 16.79
N SER A 161 -12.85 -22.56 17.56
CA SER A 161 -14.21 -22.95 17.11
C SER A 161 -14.96 -21.84 16.34
N SER A 162 -14.65 -20.56 16.57
CA SER A 162 -15.24 -19.42 15.85
C SER A 162 -14.94 -19.36 14.34
N TYR A 163 -13.89 -20.04 13.85
CA TYR A 163 -13.53 -20.01 12.42
C TYR A 163 -14.11 -21.18 11.62
N SER A 164 -14.90 -22.04 12.27
CA SER A 164 -15.60 -23.17 11.63
C SER A 164 -16.60 -22.70 10.57
N SER A 165 -17.22 -21.54 10.76
CA SER A 165 -18.12 -20.86 9.81
C SER A 165 -17.40 -20.48 8.51
N LEU A 166 -16.22 -19.85 8.58
CA LEU A 166 -15.40 -19.58 7.38
C LEU A 166 -15.02 -20.87 6.63
N LYS A 167 -14.60 -21.91 7.35
CA LYS A 167 -14.24 -23.21 6.78
C LYS A 167 -15.43 -23.87 6.06
N SER A 168 -16.64 -23.71 6.61
CA SER A 168 -17.89 -24.18 5.99
C SER A 168 -18.34 -23.36 4.78
N LEU A 169 -18.11 -22.03 4.77
CA LEU A 169 -18.41 -21.15 3.63
C LEU A 169 -17.44 -21.40 2.45
N ILE A 170 -16.16 -21.62 2.77
CA ILE A 170 -15.09 -21.96 1.82
C ILE A 170 -15.32 -23.30 1.13
N SER A 171 -15.89 -24.28 1.85
CA SER A 171 -16.22 -25.61 1.34
C SER A 171 -17.58 -25.67 0.64
N ARG A 172 -18.48 -24.71 0.92
CA ARG A 172 -19.79 -24.57 0.25
C ARG A 172 -19.77 -23.75 -1.02
N SER A 173 -18.65 -23.11 -1.40
CA SER A 173 -18.54 -22.42 -2.69
C SER A 173 -18.51 -23.47 -3.81
N PRO A 174 -19.61 -23.67 -4.57
CA PRO A 174 -19.60 -24.56 -5.71
C PRO A 174 -18.79 -23.91 -6.83
N ASN A 175 -18.30 -24.68 -7.80
CA ASN A 175 -17.65 -24.19 -9.01
C ASN A 175 -18.33 -22.91 -9.56
N ILE A 176 -17.74 -21.74 -9.32
CA ILE A 176 -18.22 -20.42 -9.79
C ILE A 176 -17.81 -20.23 -11.27
N LEU A 177 -18.12 -21.23 -12.09
CA LEU A 177 -17.97 -21.19 -13.54
C LEU A 177 -19.34 -21.60 -14.11
N LEU A 178 -20.00 -20.60 -14.71
CA LEU A 178 -21.23 -20.64 -15.53
C LEU A 178 -22.52 -20.13 -14.85
N GLY A 179 -22.98 -18.96 -15.33
CA GLY A 179 -24.40 -18.57 -15.48
C GLY A 179 -25.24 -18.40 -14.22
N TYR A 180 -25.38 -17.16 -13.73
CA TYR A 180 -26.18 -16.86 -12.53
C TYR A 180 -27.61 -16.38 -12.82
N SER A 181 -28.56 -16.92 -12.04
CA SER A 181 -29.98 -16.55 -11.93
C SER A 181 -30.25 -15.64 -10.71
N SER A 182 -31.48 -15.14 -10.56
CA SER A 182 -31.90 -14.25 -9.47
C SER A 182 -31.84 -14.86 -8.06
N ASN A 183 -31.86 -16.20 -7.92
CA ASN A 183 -31.67 -16.87 -6.64
C ASN A 183 -30.21 -16.85 -6.16
N ASP A 184 -29.27 -16.77 -7.10
CA ASP A 184 -27.85 -16.73 -6.79
C ASP A 184 -27.45 -15.40 -6.14
N LEU A 185 -28.18 -14.32 -6.43
CA LEU A 185 -28.01 -13.00 -5.80
C LEU A 185 -28.41 -12.98 -4.32
N LYS A 186 -29.41 -13.78 -3.90
CA LYS A 186 -29.79 -13.90 -2.47
C LYS A 186 -28.77 -14.72 -1.69
N ILE A 187 -28.25 -15.79 -2.30
CA ILE A 187 -27.19 -16.61 -1.72
C ILE A 187 -25.92 -15.77 -1.56
N LEU A 188 -25.58 -14.96 -2.57
CA LEU A 188 -24.46 -14.03 -2.50
C LEU A 188 -24.64 -13.02 -1.37
N LYS A 189 -25.81 -12.40 -1.21
CA LYS A 189 -26.08 -11.43 -0.13
C LYS A 189 -25.90 -12.04 1.27
N TRP A 190 -26.45 -13.23 1.52
CA TRP A 190 -26.26 -13.92 2.81
C TRP A 190 -24.79 -14.29 3.06
N GLN A 191 -24.06 -14.70 2.01
CA GLN A 191 -22.63 -14.95 2.12
C GLN A 191 -21.81 -13.67 2.37
N PHE A 192 -22.25 -12.51 1.89
CA PHE A 192 -21.60 -11.22 2.17
C PHE A 192 -21.75 -10.85 3.64
N ASP A 193 -22.96 -10.94 4.20
CA ASP A 193 -23.22 -10.57 5.60
C ASP A 193 -22.40 -11.42 6.58
N GLU A 194 -22.25 -12.72 6.30
CA GLU A 194 -21.52 -13.63 7.19
C GLU A 194 -19.99 -13.46 7.09
N ILE A 195 -19.47 -13.12 5.90
CA ILE A 195 -18.05 -12.81 5.71
C ILE A 195 -17.70 -11.48 6.37
N ASP A 196 -18.53 -10.45 6.20
CA ASP A 196 -18.36 -9.14 6.85
C ASP A 196 -18.32 -9.27 8.37
N LYS A 197 -19.17 -10.14 8.92
CA LYS A 197 -19.19 -10.45 10.35
C LYS A 197 -17.87 -11.05 10.81
N VAL A 198 -17.35 -12.06 10.10
CA VAL A 198 -16.09 -12.70 10.48
C VAL A 198 -14.88 -11.77 10.31
N ILE A 199 -14.86 -10.93 9.26
CA ILE A 199 -13.82 -9.91 9.11
C ILE A 199 -13.84 -8.91 10.26
N LYS A 200 -15.02 -8.45 10.67
CA LYS A 200 -15.17 -7.55 11.84
C LYS A 200 -14.69 -8.20 13.13
N GLU A 201 -15.02 -9.48 13.34
CA GLU A 201 -14.54 -10.24 14.49
C GLU A 201 -13.01 -10.36 14.48
N ILE A 202 -12.39 -10.70 13.35
CA ILE A 202 -10.92 -10.77 13.21
C ILE A 202 -10.28 -9.40 13.45
N TYR A 203 -10.84 -8.34 12.89
CA TYR A 203 -10.32 -6.98 13.05
C TYR A 203 -10.36 -6.55 14.52
N ASN A 204 -11.45 -6.80 15.22
CA ASN A 204 -11.57 -6.49 16.65
C ASN A 204 -10.60 -7.30 17.49
N ASP A 205 -10.44 -8.61 17.21
CA ASP A 205 -9.46 -9.48 17.88
C ASP A 205 -8.01 -8.97 17.69
N ILE A 206 -7.67 -8.48 16.50
CA ILE A 206 -6.36 -7.91 16.21
C ILE A 206 -6.17 -6.60 16.97
N ASN A 207 -7.19 -5.73 16.98
CA ASN A 207 -7.15 -4.45 17.68
C ASN A 207 -7.00 -4.64 19.19
N GLU A 208 -7.76 -5.56 19.79
CA GLU A 208 -7.64 -5.91 21.21
C GLU A 208 -6.25 -6.44 21.54
N LYS A 209 -5.70 -7.35 20.72
CA LYS A 209 -4.34 -7.88 20.94
C LYS A 209 -3.24 -6.84 20.73
N GLN A 210 -3.43 -5.90 19.80
CA GLN A 210 -2.51 -4.78 19.62
C GLN A 210 -2.58 -3.81 20.80
N PHE A 211 -3.76 -3.57 21.34
CA PHE A 211 -3.97 -2.79 22.56
C PHE A 211 -3.33 -3.46 23.78
N ASP A 212 -3.53 -4.76 23.97
CA ASP A 212 -2.90 -5.54 25.04
C ASP A 212 -1.38 -5.58 24.88
N SER A 213 -0.89 -5.76 23.66
CA SER A 213 0.55 -5.72 23.37
C SER A 213 1.14 -4.33 23.64
N ALA A 214 0.40 -3.25 23.35
CA ALA A 214 0.80 -1.88 23.64
C ALA A 214 0.86 -1.61 25.15
N ILE A 215 -0.11 -2.11 25.93
CA ILE A 215 -0.13 -2.03 27.40
C ILE A 215 1.03 -2.83 28.02
N LEU A 216 1.28 -4.04 27.54
CA LEU A 216 2.41 -4.86 28.01
C LEU A 216 3.75 -4.21 27.68
N SER A 217 3.87 -3.55 26.52
CA SER A 217 5.08 -2.83 26.12
C SER A 217 5.28 -1.47 26.82
N SER A 218 4.22 -0.89 27.40
CA SER A 218 4.29 0.38 28.14
C SER A 218 4.67 0.21 29.61
N GLY A 219 4.81 -1.03 30.09
CA GLY A 219 5.20 -1.35 31.47
C GLY A 219 4.09 -1.16 32.49
N VAL A 220 2.84 -0.90 32.05
CA VAL A 220 1.67 -0.82 32.92
C VAL A 220 1.18 -2.24 33.24
N ASN A 221 1.06 -2.56 34.53
CA ASN A 221 0.55 -3.86 34.95
C ASN A 221 -0.96 -3.93 34.68
N ILE A 222 -1.42 -4.99 34.01
CA ILE A 222 -2.83 -5.16 33.62
C ILE A 222 -3.77 -5.18 34.85
N SER A 223 -3.25 -5.49 36.04
CA SER A 223 -3.98 -5.39 37.31
C SER A 223 -4.44 -3.97 37.66
N ASP A 224 -3.78 -2.96 37.09
CA ASP A 224 -3.96 -1.56 37.47
C ASP A 224 -4.99 -0.84 36.56
N LEU A 225 -5.55 -1.56 35.58
CA LEU A 225 -6.53 -1.06 34.58
C LEU A 225 -7.99 -1.47 34.87
N LYS A 226 -8.30 -1.96 36.07
CA LYS A 226 -9.69 -2.26 36.49
C LYS A 226 -10.41 -1.07 37.10
#